data_AF-A0A2L0N0E3-F1
#
_entry.id   AF-A0A2L0N0E3-F1
#
_cell.length_a   1.000
_cell.length_b   1.000
_cell.length_c   1.000
_cell.angle_alpha   90.00
_cell.angle_beta   90.00
_cell.angle_gamma   90.00
#
_symmetry.space_group_name_H-M   'P 1'
#
loop_
_entity.id
_entity.type
_entity.pdbx_description
1 polymer ?
#
loop_
_entity_poly.entity_id
_entity_poly.type
_entity_poly.pdbx_seq_one_letter_code
_entity_poly.pdbx_strand_id
1 'polypeptide(L)'
;MDHQWIRTLFSGLLPEETVALVCDRYDEYQDAPLTQLGLESMAVMGLVVRMETDFGKEIDYEAFQLSDVSTLARIKAFLGVE
;
A
#
# COMPACT_ATOMS: atom_id res chain seq x y z
N MET A 1 -7.20 -11.88 9.27
CA MET A 1 -6.44 -10.79 9.93
C MET A 1 -7.17 -9.51 9.62
N ASP A 2 -7.29 -8.58 10.57
CA ASP A 2 -7.92 -7.30 10.23
C ASP A 2 -6.90 -6.50 9.42
N HIS A 3 -7.09 -6.43 8.10
CA HIS A 3 -6.20 -5.73 7.17
C HIS A 3 -6.34 -4.20 7.31
N GLN A 4 -6.43 -3.70 8.54
CA GLN A 4 -6.65 -2.30 8.88
C GLN A 4 -5.58 -1.39 8.29
N TRP A 5 -4.33 -1.88 8.19
CA TRP A 5 -3.25 -1.15 7.54
C TRP A 5 -3.55 -0.83 6.07
N ILE A 6 -4.24 -1.72 5.33
CA ILE A 6 -4.66 -1.49 3.94
C ILE A 6 -5.68 -0.35 3.91
N ARG A 7 -6.64 -0.35 4.84
CA ARG A 7 -7.67 0.70 4.95
C ARG A 7 -7.05 2.06 5.22
N THR A 8 -6.15 2.15 6.21
CA THR A 8 -5.44 3.39 6.54
C THR A 8 -4.61 3.88 5.36
N LEU A 9 -3.80 2.99 4.77
CA LEU A 9 -2.86 3.34 3.73
C LEU A 9 -3.55 3.82 2.45
N PHE A 10 -4.62 3.15 2.01
CA PHE A 10 -5.27 3.45 0.73
C PHE A 10 -6.52 4.35 0.83
N SER A 11 -6.91 4.80 2.02
CA SER A 11 -8.07 5.68 2.22
C SER A 11 -8.07 6.90 1.27
N GLY A 12 -8.95 7.01 0.29
CA GLY A 12 -8.92 8.13 -0.66
C GLY A 12 -7.76 8.14 -1.66
N LEU A 13 -6.91 7.11 -1.69
CA LEU A 13 -6.05 6.78 -2.84
C LEU A 13 -6.72 5.74 -3.76
N LEU A 14 -7.59 4.91 -3.20
CA LEU A 14 -8.42 3.95 -3.93
C LEU A 14 -9.90 4.11 -3.53
N PRO A 15 -10.84 3.70 -4.40
CA PRO A 15 -12.24 3.57 -4.04
C PRO A 15 -12.43 2.65 -2.81
N GLU A 16 -13.37 2.99 -1.92
CA GLU A 16 -13.63 2.19 -0.71
C GLU A 16 -14.00 0.74 -1.02
N GLU A 17 -14.73 0.51 -2.12
CA GLU A 17 -15.08 -0.82 -2.62
C GLU A 17 -13.85 -1.65 -3.01
N THR A 18 -12.85 -1.03 -3.63
CA THR A 18 -11.57 -1.67 -3.96
C THR A 18 -10.81 -2.02 -2.69
N VAL A 19 -10.74 -1.09 -1.73
CA VAL A 19 -10.08 -1.32 -0.44
C VAL A 19 -10.74 -2.48 0.30
N ALA A 20 -12.07 -2.51 0.35
CA ALA A 20 -12.83 -3.60 0.97
C ALA A 20 -12.55 -4.95 0.28
N LEU A 21 -12.63 -5.00 -1.05
CA LEU A 21 -12.35 -6.20 -1.84
C LEU A 21 -10.95 -6.76 -1.56
N VAL A 22 -9.95 -5.89 -1.54
CA VAL A 22 -8.55 -6.26 -1.30
C VAL A 22 -8.32 -6.72 0.14
N CYS A 23 -9.02 -6.15 1.12
CA CYS A 23 -8.97 -6.64 2.50
C CYS A 23 -9.57 -8.04 2.62
N ASP A 24 -10.72 -8.28 1.98
CA ASP A 24 -11.45 -9.55 2.08
C ASP A 24 -10.75 -10.69 1.33
N ARG A 25 -10.04 -10.36 0.26
CA ARG A 25 -9.34 -11.31 -0.63
C ARG A 25 -7.84 -11.06 -0.67
N TYR A 26 -7.26 -10.68 0.45
CA TYR A 26 -5.84 -10.32 0.53
C TYR A 26 -4.92 -11.35 -0.12
N ASP A 27 -5.13 -12.64 0.19
CA ASP A 27 -4.27 -13.71 -0.31
C ASP A 27 -4.27 -13.82 -1.85
N GLU A 28 -5.36 -13.44 -2.51
CA GLU A 28 -5.49 -13.41 -3.97
C GLU A 28 -4.77 -12.21 -4.60
N TYR A 29 -4.71 -11.08 -3.89
CA TYR A 29 -4.23 -9.80 -4.42
C TYR A 29 -2.86 -9.38 -3.88
N GLN A 30 -2.29 -10.07 -2.89
CA GLN A 30 -1.10 -9.60 -2.18
C GLN A 30 0.12 -9.37 -3.09
N ASP A 31 0.24 -10.17 -4.15
CA ASP A 31 1.33 -10.10 -5.13
C ASP A 31 0.94 -9.39 -6.44
N ALA A 32 -0.31 -8.92 -6.55
CA ALA A 32 -0.74 -8.16 -7.71
C ALA A 32 -0.07 -6.76 -7.73
N PRO A 33 0.35 -6.27 -8.91
CA PRO A 33 0.79 -4.90 -9.06
C PRO A 33 -0.31 -3.92 -8.63
N LEU A 34 0.03 -2.89 -7.85
CA LEU A 34 -0.97 -1.91 -7.37
C LEU A 34 -1.69 -1.16 -8.49
N THR A 35 -1.06 -1.03 -9.66
CA THR A 35 -1.70 -0.46 -10.86
C THR A 35 -2.90 -1.28 -11.34
N GLN A 36 -2.89 -2.60 -11.10
CA GLN A 36 -4.04 -3.47 -11.38
C GLN A 36 -5.17 -3.31 -10.36
N LEU A 37 -4.86 -2.80 -9.16
CA LEU A 37 -5.84 -2.43 -8.14
C LEU A 37 -6.39 -1.01 -8.37
N GLY A 38 -5.98 -0.33 -9.45
CA GLY A 38 -6.42 1.03 -9.77
C GLY A 38 -5.59 2.13 -9.10
N LEU A 39 -4.45 1.81 -8.48
CA LEU A 39 -3.53 2.82 -7.95
C LEU A 39 -2.73 3.42 -9.11
N GLU A 40 -3.05 4.65 -9.48
CA GLU A 40 -2.33 5.35 -10.54
C GLU A 40 -0.89 5.68 -10.12
N SER A 41 0.04 5.76 -11.08
CA SER A 41 1.45 6.08 -10.82
C SER A 41 1.62 7.42 -10.08
N MET A 42 0.71 8.38 -10.27
CA MET A 42 0.72 9.67 -9.57
C MET A 42 0.32 9.54 -8.10
N ALA A 43 -0.47 8.53 -7.73
CA ALA A 43 -0.90 8.27 -6.37
C ALA A 43 0.20 7.59 -5.52
N VAL A 44 1.27 7.08 -6.14
CA VAL A 44 2.37 6.41 -5.44
C VAL A 44 3.13 7.37 -4.53
N MET A 45 3.27 8.65 -4.89
CA MET A 45 3.86 9.63 -3.97
C MET A 45 2.98 9.88 -2.74
N GLY A 46 1.66 9.88 -2.90
CA GLY A 46 0.73 9.97 -1.77
C GLY A 46 0.81 8.74 -0.86
N LEU A 47 1.04 7.56 -1.45
CA LEU A 47 1.32 6.33 -0.71
C LEU A 47 2.57 6.46 0.15
N VAL A 48 3.68 6.88 -0.45
CA VAL A 48 4.98 7.07 0.22
C VAL A 48 4.85 8.04 1.40
N VAL A 49 4.22 9.20 1.19
CA VAL A 49 4.00 10.18 2.27
C VAL A 49 3.17 9.60 3.41
N ARG A 50 2.15 8.79 3.13
CA ARG A 50 1.36 8.13 4.20
C ARG A 50 2.15 7.12 4.99
N MET A 51 3.04 6.38 4.33
CA MET A 51 3.92 5.46 5.03
C MET A 51 4.80 6.22 6.03
N GLU A 52 5.22 7.45 5.70
CA GLU A 52 5.93 8.33 6.63
C GLU A 52 5.04 8.88 7.74
N THR A 53 3.89 9.48 7.40
CA THR A 53 3.05 10.20 8.37
C THR A 53 2.25 9.28 9.28
N ASP A 54 1.65 8.23 8.73
CA ASP A 54 0.66 7.41 9.43
C ASP A 54 1.27 6.13 10.02
N PHE A 55 2.40 5.69 9.45
CA PHE A 55 3.13 4.50 9.89
C PHE A 55 4.52 4.82 10.46
N GLY A 56 4.92 6.09 10.50
CA GLY A 56 6.18 6.53 11.11
C GLY A 56 7.42 5.99 10.42
N LYS A 57 7.34 5.66 9.13
CA LYS A 57 8.49 5.18 8.36
C LYS A 57 9.37 6.36 7.97
N GLU A 58 10.67 6.17 8.02
CA GLU A 58 11.63 7.12 7.45
C GLU A 58 12.05 6.57 6.09
N ILE A 59 11.65 7.26 5.01
CA ILE A 59 11.96 6.82 3.65
C ILE A 59 13.22 7.54 3.19
N ASP A 60 14.28 6.76 2.98
CA ASP A 60 15.48 7.25 2.31
C ASP A 60 15.22 7.34 0.81
N TYR A 61 14.87 8.54 0.33
CA TYR A 61 14.57 8.80 -1.08
C TYR A 61 15.77 8.57 -2.02
N GLU A 62 17.00 8.46 -1.53
CA GLU A 62 18.17 8.11 -2.36
C GLU A 62 18.25 6.61 -2.62
N ALA A 63 17.83 5.79 -1.65
CA ALA A 63 17.87 4.32 -1.75
C ALA A 63 16.52 3.70 -2.14
N PHE A 64 15.42 4.39 -1.88
CA PHE A 64 14.06 3.90 -2.08
C PHE A 64 13.73 3.75 -3.56
N GLN A 65 13.19 2.59 -3.94
CA GLN A 65 12.67 2.34 -5.28
C GLN A 65 11.16 2.13 -5.22
N LEU A 66 10.43 2.65 -6.21
CA LEU A 66 8.97 2.44 -6.29
C LEU A 66 8.60 0.94 -6.38
N SER A 67 9.54 0.10 -6.84
CA SER A 67 9.39 -1.35 -6.81
C SER A 67 9.26 -1.91 -5.39
N ASP A 68 9.82 -1.25 -4.38
CA ASP A 68 9.79 -1.70 -2.99
C ASP A 68 8.38 -1.63 -2.38
N VAL A 69 7.47 -0.92 -3.04
CA VAL A 69 6.06 -0.77 -2.67
C VAL A 69 5.11 -1.13 -3.80
N SER A 70 5.55 -1.95 -4.78
CA SER A 70 4.75 -2.22 -5.99
C SER A 70 3.61 -3.22 -5.81
N THR A 71 3.56 -3.93 -4.67
CA THR A 71 2.50 -4.89 -4.30
C THR A 71 2.18 -4.77 -2.81
N LEU A 72 1.03 -5.31 -2.38
CA LEU A 72 0.64 -5.28 -0.97
C LEU A 72 1.57 -6.10 -0.07
N ALA A 73 2.09 -7.24 -0.55
CA ALA A 73 3.05 -8.06 0.18
C ALA A 73 4.35 -7.28 0.45
N ARG A 74 4.84 -6.54 -0.55
CA ARG A 74 6.03 -5.69 -0.40
C ARG A 74 5.80 -4.53 0.55
N ILE A 75 4.65 -3.87 0.44
CA ILE A 75 4.25 -2.82 1.39
C ILE A 75 4.17 -3.39 2.80
N LYS A 76 3.51 -4.54 3.00
CA LYS A 76 3.38 -5.18 4.32
C LYS A 76 4.77 -5.45 4.91
N ALA A 77 5.69 -6.00 4.12
CA ALA A 77 7.06 -6.25 4.53
C ALA A 77 7.81 -4.95 4.90
N PHE A 78 7.65 -3.88 4.10
CA PHE A 78 8.24 -2.57 4.38
C PHE A 78 7.68 -1.95 5.67
N LEU A 79 6.36 -2.06 5.86
CA LEU A 79 5.67 -1.53 7.04
C LEU A 79 5.97 -2.36 8.30
N GLY A 80 6.30 -3.65 8.16
CA GLY A 80 6.55 -4.53 9.30
C GLY A 80 5.29 -4.77 10.15
N VAL A 81 4.12 -4.81 9.50
CA VAL A 81 2.83 -5.04 10.15
C VAL A 81 2.44 -6.52 10.02
N GLU A 82 1.92 -7.11 11.11
CA GLU A 82 1.50 -8.54 11.18
C GLU A 82 0.11 -8.78 10.57
#